data_AF-A0A1F6RW05-F1
#
_entry.id   AF-A0A1F6RW05-F1
#
_cell.length_a   1.000
_cell.length_b   1.000
_cell.length_c   1.000
_cell.angle_alpha   90.00
_cell.angle_beta   90.00
_cell.angle_gamma   90.00
#
_symmetry.space_group_name_H-M   'P 1'
#
loop_
_entity.id
_entity.type
_entity.pdbx_description
1 polymer ?
#
loop_
_entity_poly.entity_id
_entity_poly.type
_entity_poly.pdbx_seq_one_letter_code
_entity_poly.pdbx_strand_id
1 'polypeptide(L)'
;MLVITEKIDQILKEKELSRYKLSKLFNCSESAIHQMITGKISFSEKIMEKILPILEVSQEEFEGWILADKCSGKIIELALKAKKEIYNIHCHSERSEESQRSFENAQDDTHCHCEPPKKAWQSNNSSNKSSDISILTTKIDSILHAKGMSRTALSREIKYNQSALNKMILGRRSISKPVLEKLSVVLGVSQDEIMSWIIADKYTLKTLKSAFCFYLPKF
;
A
#
# COMPACT_ATOMS: atom_id res chain seq x y z
N MET A 1 -19.06 7.51 -16.30
CA MET A 1 -18.63 6.27 -16.98
C MET A 1 -17.41 5.76 -16.24
N LEU A 2 -17.31 4.45 -15.99
CA LEU A 2 -16.15 3.88 -15.28
C LEU A 2 -14.94 3.85 -16.22
N VAL A 3 -13.77 4.28 -15.73
CA VAL A 3 -12.49 4.32 -16.43
C VAL A 3 -12.16 2.94 -17.01
N ILE A 4 -12.29 1.88 -16.21
CA ILE A 4 -11.99 0.52 -16.67
C ILE A 4 -12.93 0.09 -17.81
N THR A 5 -14.20 0.47 -17.75
CA THR A 5 -15.19 0.12 -18.77
C THR A 5 -14.87 0.83 -20.07
N GLU A 6 -14.61 2.14 -20.01
CA GLU A 6 -14.23 2.94 -21.18
C GLU A 6 -12.97 2.39 -21.86
N LYS A 7 -11.93 2.07 -21.07
CA LYS A 7 -10.67 1.53 -21.57
C LYS A 7 -10.82 0.16 -22.22
N ILE A 8 -11.51 -0.76 -21.55
CA ILE A 8 -11.74 -2.09 -22.11
C ILE A 8 -12.57 -1.99 -23.39
N ASP A 9 -13.64 -1.20 -23.40
CA ASP A 9 -14.49 -1.07 -24.59
C ASP A 9 -13.75 -0.41 -25.76
N GLN A 10 -12.90 0.58 -25.50
CA GLN A 10 -12.05 1.18 -26.51
C GLN A 10 -11.12 0.13 -27.15
N ILE A 11 -10.38 -0.62 -26.34
CA ILE A 11 -9.43 -1.64 -26.83
C ILE A 11 -10.16 -2.76 -27.58
N LEU A 12 -11.31 -3.20 -27.07
CA LEU A 12 -12.12 -4.23 -27.74
C LEU A 12 -12.64 -3.75 -29.08
N LYS A 13 -13.05 -2.49 -29.18
CA LYS A 13 -13.47 -1.88 -30.45
C LYS A 13 -12.30 -1.82 -31.44
N GLU A 14 -11.11 -1.40 -31.00
CA GLU A 14 -9.89 -1.34 -31.82
C GLU A 14 -9.46 -2.72 -32.32
N LYS A 15 -9.64 -3.76 -31.50
CA LYS A 15 -9.28 -5.16 -31.84
C LYS A 15 -10.40 -5.96 -32.52
N GLU A 16 -11.53 -5.33 -32.84
CA GLU A 16 -12.73 -5.99 -33.40
C GLU A 16 -13.20 -7.21 -32.57
N LEU A 17 -13.03 -7.10 -31.24
CA LEU A 17 -13.43 -8.11 -30.27
C LEU A 17 -14.74 -7.71 -29.60
N SER A 18 -15.61 -8.70 -29.40
CA SER A 18 -16.82 -8.52 -28.59
C SER A 18 -16.60 -9.06 -27.18
N ARG A 19 -17.35 -8.52 -26.20
CA ARG A 19 -17.37 -9.04 -24.83
C ARG A 19 -17.79 -10.53 -24.77
N TYR A 20 -18.64 -10.96 -25.71
CA TYR A 20 -18.97 -12.38 -25.88
C TYR A 20 -17.75 -13.23 -26.27
N LYS A 21 -16.92 -12.77 -27.21
CA LYS A 21 -15.67 -13.47 -27.57
C LYS A 21 -14.74 -13.55 -26.35
N LEU A 22 -14.60 -12.48 -25.57
CA LEU A 22 -13.82 -12.52 -24.32
C LEU A 22 -14.36 -13.57 -23.35
N SER A 23 -15.67 -13.68 -23.19
CA SER A 23 -16.28 -14.63 -22.25
C SER A 23 -15.95 -16.07 -22.60
N LYS A 24 -15.89 -16.38 -23.90
CA LYS A 24 -15.43 -17.69 -24.39
C LYS A 24 -13.95 -17.93 -24.10
N LEU A 25 -13.08 -16.95 -24.30
CA LEU A 25 -11.64 -17.06 -24.01
C LEU A 25 -11.36 -17.27 -22.51
N PHE A 26 -12.15 -16.62 -21.66
CA PHE A 26 -11.98 -16.70 -20.21
C PHE A 26 -12.64 -17.93 -19.60
N ASN A 27 -13.48 -18.64 -20.37
CA ASN A 27 -14.33 -19.72 -19.90
C ASN A 27 -15.24 -19.26 -18.74
N CYS A 28 -15.88 -18.10 -18.91
CA CYS A 28 -16.85 -17.56 -17.95
C CYS A 28 -18.08 -16.99 -18.67
N SER A 29 -19.13 -16.72 -17.91
CA SER A 29 -20.34 -16.12 -18.47
C SER A 29 -20.10 -14.66 -18.85
N GLU A 30 -20.80 -14.17 -19.87
CA GLU A 30 -20.77 -12.75 -20.24
C GLU A 30 -21.22 -11.85 -19.07
N SER A 31 -22.18 -12.33 -18.28
CA SER A 31 -22.61 -11.66 -17.04
C SER A 31 -21.45 -11.53 -16.03
N ALA A 32 -20.61 -12.57 -15.88
CA ALA A 32 -19.45 -12.49 -15.00
C ALA A 32 -18.44 -11.45 -15.49
N ILE A 33 -18.14 -11.42 -16.80
CA ILE A 33 -17.28 -10.37 -17.39
C ILE A 33 -17.87 -8.99 -17.13
N HIS A 34 -19.15 -8.80 -17.42
CA HIS A 34 -19.81 -7.52 -17.21
C HIS A 34 -19.75 -7.08 -15.74
N GLN A 35 -19.95 -8.00 -14.80
CA GLN A 35 -19.83 -7.72 -13.37
C GLN A 35 -18.39 -7.39 -12.95
N MET A 36 -17.38 -7.99 -13.56
CA MET A 36 -15.98 -7.64 -13.32
C MET A 36 -15.64 -6.24 -13.87
N ILE A 37 -16.01 -5.97 -15.12
CA ILE A 37 -15.77 -4.68 -15.78
C ILE A 37 -16.52 -3.54 -15.07
N THR A 38 -17.70 -3.80 -14.53
CA THR A 38 -18.46 -2.81 -13.75
C THR A 38 -18.02 -2.72 -12.28
N GLY A 39 -16.99 -3.46 -11.89
CA GLY A 39 -16.43 -3.42 -10.53
C GLY A 39 -17.27 -4.10 -9.46
N LYS A 40 -18.35 -4.80 -9.83
CA LYS A 40 -19.21 -5.55 -8.91
C LYS A 40 -18.53 -6.80 -8.36
N ILE A 41 -17.67 -7.42 -9.17
CA ILE A 41 -16.86 -8.59 -8.80
C ILE A 41 -15.39 -8.28 -9.09
N SER A 42 -14.49 -8.80 -8.27
CA SER A 42 -13.04 -8.70 -8.51
C SER A 42 -12.58 -9.63 -9.64
N PHE A 43 -11.62 -9.16 -10.44
CA PHE A 43 -10.88 -10.04 -11.34
C PHE A 43 -10.06 -11.04 -10.52
N SER A 44 -10.21 -12.34 -10.81
CA SER A 44 -9.33 -13.36 -10.25
C SER A 44 -8.00 -13.37 -11.00
N GLU A 45 -6.95 -13.88 -10.37
CA GLU A 45 -5.61 -13.99 -10.97
C GLU A 45 -5.64 -14.75 -12.31
N LYS A 46 -6.37 -15.86 -12.38
CA LYS A 46 -6.57 -16.62 -13.63
C LYS A 46 -7.22 -15.82 -14.75
N ILE A 47 -8.10 -14.87 -14.40
CA ILE A 47 -8.72 -13.98 -15.40
C ILE A 47 -7.73 -12.88 -15.79
N MET A 48 -7.00 -12.33 -14.82
CA MET A 48 -5.95 -11.34 -15.05
C MET A 48 -4.89 -11.85 -16.03
N GLU A 49 -4.39 -13.07 -15.84
CA GLU A 49 -3.41 -13.72 -16.74
C GLU A 49 -3.89 -13.81 -18.19
N LYS A 50 -5.20 -13.92 -18.41
CA LYS A 50 -5.79 -14.02 -19.75
C LYS A 50 -6.16 -12.68 -20.35
N ILE A 51 -6.64 -11.74 -19.54
CA ILE A 51 -7.13 -10.45 -20.03
C ILE A 51 -5.99 -9.49 -20.33
N LEU A 52 -4.94 -9.46 -19.50
CA LEU A 52 -3.83 -8.52 -19.67
C LEU A 52 -3.14 -8.65 -21.04
N PRO A 53 -2.83 -9.85 -21.56
CA PRO A 53 -2.23 -9.99 -22.89
C PRO A 53 -3.17 -9.55 -24.03
N ILE A 54 -4.48 -9.77 -23.90
CA ILE A 54 -5.45 -9.35 -24.91
C ILE A 54 -5.56 -7.83 -24.94
N LEU A 55 -5.51 -7.20 -23.77
CA LEU A 55 -5.55 -5.76 -23.63
C LEU A 55 -4.21 -5.08 -23.93
N GLU A 56 -3.12 -5.85 -24.01
CA GLU A 56 -1.75 -5.36 -24.22
C GLU A 56 -1.31 -4.33 -23.18
N VAL A 57 -1.76 -4.52 -21.93
CA VAL A 57 -1.41 -3.63 -20.80
C VAL A 57 -0.72 -4.40 -19.69
N SER A 58 0.11 -3.70 -18.92
CA SER A 58 0.73 -4.29 -17.74
C SER A 58 -0.27 -4.46 -16.61
N GLN A 59 0.05 -5.34 -15.66
CA GLN A 59 -0.77 -5.51 -14.45
C GLN A 59 -0.92 -4.20 -13.68
N GLU A 60 0.15 -3.42 -13.54
CA GLU A 60 0.09 -2.15 -12.80
C GLU A 60 -0.81 -1.12 -13.47
N GLU A 61 -0.84 -1.09 -14.80
CA GLU A 61 -1.72 -0.20 -15.54
C GLU A 61 -3.19 -0.59 -15.35
N PHE A 62 -3.50 -1.87 -15.50
CA PHE A 62 -4.87 -2.37 -15.34
C PHE A 62 -5.38 -2.19 -13.89
N GLU A 63 -4.54 -2.48 -12.90
CA GLU A 63 -4.85 -2.18 -11.50
C GLU A 63 -5.03 -0.69 -11.26
N GLY A 64 -4.29 0.15 -11.99
CA GLY A 64 -4.45 1.61 -11.99
C GLY A 64 -5.84 2.04 -12.45
N TRP A 65 -6.38 1.41 -13.49
CA TRP A 65 -7.75 1.65 -13.96
C TRP A 65 -8.79 1.28 -12.90
N ILE A 66 -8.64 0.09 -12.29
CA ILE A 66 -9.53 -0.36 -11.20
C ILE A 66 -9.47 0.62 -10.03
N LEU A 67 -8.28 1.09 -9.69
CA LEU A 67 -8.08 2.00 -8.56
C LEU A 67 -8.70 3.37 -8.83
N ALA A 68 -8.57 3.89 -10.06
CA ALA A 68 -9.19 5.14 -10.47
C ALA A 68 -10.71 5.12 -10.32
N ASP A 69 -11.36 3.98 -10.59
CA ASP A 69 -12.81 3.84 -10.40
C ASP A 69 -13.26 3.75 -8.94
N LYS A 70 -12.38 3.32 -8.03
CA LYS A 70 -12.70 3.05 -6.61
C LYS A 70 -12.33 4.19 -5.68
N CYS A 71 -11.41 5.06 -6.07
CA CYS A 71 -10.82 6.06 -5.20
C CYS A 71 -10.80 7.41 -5.90
N SER A 72 -11.11 8.47 -5.16
CA SER A 72 -11.00 9.84 -5.69
C SER A 72 -9.55 10.20 -6.00
N GLY A 73 -9.36 11.13 -6.93
CA GLY A 73 -8.02 11.65 -7.27
C GLY A 73 -7.25 12.14 -6.04
N LYS A 74 -7.94 12.78 -5.08
CA LYS A 74 -7.35 13.23 -3.81
C LYS A 74 -6.75 12.08 -2.98
N ILE A 75 -7.45 10.96 -2.86
CA ILE A 75 -6.95 9.80 -2.10
C ILE A 75 -5.72 9.20 -2.79
N ILE A 76 -5.75 9.10 -4.13
CA ILE A 76 -4.64 8.56 -4.91
C ILE A 76 -3.42 9.49 -4.83
N GLU A 77 -3.62 10.81 -4.86
CA GLU A 77 -2.57 11.82 -4.69
C GLU A 77 -1.90 11.71 -3.31
N LEU A 78 -2.70 11.63 -2.24
CA LEU A 78 -2.19 11.44 -0.89
C LEU A 78 -1.41 10.12 -0.77
N ALA A 79 -1.89 9.05 -1.41
CA ALA A 79 -1.21 7.75 -1.41
C ALA A 79 0.15 7.83 -2.13
N LEU A 80 0.20 8.53 -3.28
CA LEU A 80 1.44 8.80 -4.01
C LEU A 80 2.44 9.57 -3.15
N LYS A 81 1.97 10.62 -2.46
CA LYS A 81 2.81 11.42 -1.57
C LYS A 81 3.38 10.57 -0.43
N ALA A 82 2.53 9.82 0.26
CA ALA A 82 2.95 8.95 1.36
C ALA A 82 3.95 7.87 0.92
N LYS A 83 3.73 7.25 -0.26
CA LYS A 83 4.65 6.26 -0.83
C LYS A 83 6.02 6.84 -1.18
N LYS A 84 6.05 8.06 -1.74
CA LYS A 84 7.30 8.77 -2.06
C LYS A 84 8.08 9.19 -0.81
N GLU A 85 7.38 9.68 0.22
CA GLU A 85 8.00 10.08 1.49
C GLU A 85 8.80 8.93 2.12
N ILE A 86 8.22 7.74 2.20
CA ILE A 86 8.87 6.57 2.81
C ILE A 86 10.00 6.02 1.93
N TYR A 87 9.83 6.03 0.60
CA TYR A 87 10.90 5.67 -0.32
C TYR A 87 12.14 6.55 -0.13
N ASN A 88 11.95 7.86 0.03
CA ASN A 88 13.05 8.79 0.24
C ASN A 88 13.73 8.59 1.61
N ILE A 89 12.98 8.33 2.68
CA ILE A 89 13.55 8.06 4.02
C ILE A 89 14.45 6.82 3.99
N HIS A 90 14.03 5.76 3.29
CA HIS A 90 14.79 4.52 3.19
C HIS A 90 16.15 4.73 2.47
N CYS A 91 16.15 5.44 1.33
CA CYS A 91 17.37 5.72 0.58
C CYS A 91 18.38 6.63 1.32
N HIS A 92 17.93 7.46 2.25
CA HIS A 92 18.82 8.31 3.05
C HIS A 92 19.38 7.61 4.30
N SER A 93 18.69 6.59 4.83
CA SER A 93 19.16 5.79 5.97
C SER A 93 20.33 4.87 5.60
N GLU A 94 20.31 4.28 4.40
CA GLU A 94 21.37 3.37 3.93
C GLU A 94 22.68 4.13 3.67
N ARG A 95 22.59 5.38 3.20
CA ARG A 95 23.76 6.22 2.91
C ARG A 95 24.49 6.69 4.18
N SER A 96 23.81 6.77 5.33
CA SER A 96 24.43 7.12 6.61
C SER A 96 25.17 5.96 7.28
N GLU A 97 24.69 4.72 7.14
CA GLU A 97 25.35 3.55 7.74
C GLU A 97 26.65 3.17 7.01
N GLU A 98 26.69 3.35 5.68
CA GLU A 98 27.89 3.09 4.87
C GLU A 98 28.99 4.15 5.10
N SER A 99 28.59 5.39 5.43
CA SER A 99 29.53 6.45 5.81
C SER A 99 30.13 6.26 7.20
N GLN A 100 29.48 5.51 8.11
CA GLN A 100 30.00 5.22 9.45
C GLN A 100 30.88 3.97 9.50
N ARG A 101 30.66 2.97 8.63
CA ARG A 101 31.54 1.79 8.52
C ARG A 101 32.92 2.08 7.92
N SER A 102 33.12 3.28 7.37
CA SER A 102 34.38 3.68 6.73
C SER A 102 35.37 4.37 7.68
N PHE A 103 35.04 4.54 8.97
CA PHE A 103 35.90 5.25 9.93
C PHE A 103 36.39 4.45 11.15
N GLU A 104 35.99 3.18 11.30
CA GLU A 104 36.53 2.31 12.35
C GLU A 104 37.53 1.32 11.76
N ASN A 105 38.70 1.81 11.33
CA ASN A 105 39.89 1.00 11.13
C ASN A 105 41.13 1.91 11.17
N ALA A 106 41.42 2.45 12.35
CA ALA A 106 42.74 2.97 12.70
C ALA A 106 42.92 2.91 14.22
N GLN A 107 43.75 1.95 14.65
CA GLN A 107 44.65 1.88 15.84
C GLN A 107 44.16 2.52 17.16
N ASP A 108 44.31 1.91 18.35
CA ASP A 108 45.58 1.47 18.93
C ASP A 108 45.30 0.71 20.26
N ASP A 109 46.25 -0.10 20.69
CA ASP A 109 46.24 -0.89 21.92
C ASP A 109 46.17 -0.01 23.18
N THR A 110 45.16 -0.19 24.04
CA THR A 110 45.35 0.04 25.48
C THR A 110 44.42 -0.82 26.33
N HIS A 111 45.05 -1.59 27.22
CA HIS A 111 44.46 -2.41 28.25
C HIS A 111 43.63 -1.57 29.24
N CYS A 112 42.34 -1.90 29.42
CA CYS A 112 41.55 -1.51 30.59
C CYS A 112 40.50 -2.58 30.92
N HIS A 113 40.64 -3.19 32.10
CA HIS A 113 39.62 -3.99 32.75
C HIS A 113 38.48 -3.08 33.23
N CYS A 114 37.30 -3.23 32.64
CA CYS A 114 36.03 -2.80 33.21
C CYS A 114 35.01 -3.91 32.93
N GLU A 115 34.52 -4.57 33.96
CA GLU A 115 33.39 -5.51 33.84
C GLU A 115 32.13 -4.76 33.37
N PRO A 116 31.42 -5.23 32.34
CA PRO A 116 30.14 -4.63 31.96
C PRO A 116 29.00 -5.18 32.83
N PRO A 117 28.07 -4.33 33.30
CA PRO A 117 26.90 -4.79 34.04
C PRO A 117 25.89 -5.52 33.14
N LYS A 118 25.28 -6.52 33.77
CA LYS A 118 24.22 -7.45 33.35
C LYS A 118 23.36 -7.04 32.13
N LYS A 119 23.46 -7.91 31.12
CA LYS A 119 22.62 -8.09 29.93
C LYS A 119 21.11 -7.91 30.19
N ALA A 120 20.48 -7.00 29.44
CA ALA A 120 19.05 -7.07 29.10
C ALA A 120 18.74 -6.30 27.81
N TRP A 121 19.49 -6.55 26.72
CA TRP A 121 19.02 -6.23 25.37
C TRP A 121 19.31 -7.45 24.49
N GLN A 122 18.31 -8.32 24.37
CA GLN A 122 18.28 -9.29 23.28
C GLN A 122 18.03 -8.51 21.99
N SER A 123 19.12 -8.07 21.35
CA SER A 123 19.09 -7.81 19.92
C SER A 123 19.06 -9.16 19.22
N ASN A 124 17.86 -9.63 18.92
CA ASN A 124 17.71 -10.78 18.04
C ASN A 124 17.97 -10.29 16.62
N ASN A 125 19.15 -10.66 16.10
CA ASN A 125 19.36 -10.87 14.67
C ASN A 125 18.18 -11.66 14.10
N SER A 126 17.31 -10.97 13.37
CA SER A 126 16.33 -11.61 12.50
C SER A 126 16.74 -11.31 11.06
N SER A 127 17.36 -12.33 10.46
CA SER A 127 17.55 -12.56 9.03
C SER A 127 16.87 -11.60 8.06
N ASN A 128 17.66 -11.07 7.12
CA ASN A 128 17.26 -10.54 5.81
C ASN A 128 15.94 -11.14 5.29
N LYS A 129 14.87 -10.36 5.41
CA LYS A 129 13.72 -10.33 4.51
C LYS A 129 13.38 -8.86 4.40
N SER A 130 13.41 -8.29 3.19
CA SER A 130 13.05 -6.90 2.94
C SER A 130 11.72 -6.60 3.62
N SER A 131 11.76 -5.95 4.78
CA SER A 131 10.57 -5.52 5.48
C SER A 131 10.06 -4.32 4.69
N ASP A 132 9.18 -4.57 3.72
CA ASP A 132 8.40 -3.50 3.11
C ASP A 132 7.78 -2.69 4.26
N ILE A 133 8.32 -1.50 4.47
CA ILE A 133 7.91 -0.63 5.57
C ILE A 133 6.44 -0.29 5.31
N SER A 134 5.55 -0.83 6.14
CA SER A 134 4.13 -0.48 6.05
C SER A 134 3.97 0.99 6.40
N ILE A 135 3.51 1.74 5.40
CA ILE A 135 3.18 3.16 5.45
C ILE A 135 2.08 3.39 6.47
N LEU A 136 1.03 2.56 6.47
CA LEU A 136 -0.05 2.64 7.47
C LEU A 136 0.49 2.49 8.89
N THR A 137 1.30 1.45 9.12
CA THR A 137 1.89 1.14 10.43
C THR A 137 2.76 2.30 10.90
N THR A 138 3.67 2.77 10.04
CA THR A 138 4.62 3.85 10.33
C THR A 138 3.91 5.17 10.65
N LYS A 139 2.90 5.54 9.85
CA LYS A 139 2.14 6.79 10.05
C LYS A 139 1.31 6.74 11.34
N ILE A 140 0.64 5.62 11.61
CA ILE A 140 -0.12 5.46 12.86
C ILE A 140 0.81 5.51 14.07
N ASP A 141 1.93 4.78 14.05
CA ASP A 141 2.87 4.76 15.18
C ASP A 141 3.51 6.14 15.42
N SER A 142 3.84 6.87 14.36
CA SER A 142 4.36 8.24 14.49
C SER A 142 3.37 9.18 15.17
N ILE A 143 2.08 9.13 14.79
CA ILE A 143 1.02 9.93 15.42
C ILE A 143 0.81 9.51 16.87
N LEU A 144 0.80 8.20 17.15
CA LEU A 144 0.66 7.68 18.49
C LEU A 144 1.82 8.11 19.39
N HIS A 145 3.06 8.03 18.89
CA HIS A 145 4.25 8.51 19.59
C HIS A 145 4.16 10.01 19.90
N ALA A 146 3.78 10.84 18.92
CA ALA A 146 3.59 12.29 19.11
C ALA A 146 2.51 12.63 20.15
N LYS A 147 1.51 11.76 20.30
CA LYS A 147 0.44 11.88 21.31
C LYS A 147 0.78 11.23 22.65
N GLY A 148 1.96 10.63 22.81
CA GLY A 148 2.31 9.85 24.01
C GLY A 148 1.38 8.65 24.25
N MET A 149 0.76 8.12 23.18
CA MET A 149 -0.27 7.09 23.24
C MET A 149 0.30 5.75 22.74
N SER A 150 -0.04 4.64 23.41
CA SER A 150 0.27 3.29 22.93
C SER A 150 -0.87 2.73 22.06
N ARG A 151 -0.60 1.72 21.23
CA ARG A 151 -1.66 0.99 20.49
C ARG A 151 -2.70 0.35 21.42
N THR A 152 -2.29 -0.06 22.63
CA THR A 152 -3.21 -0.54 23.66
C THR A 152 -4.16 0.57 24.10
N ALA A 153 -3.64 1.76 24.38
CA ALA A 153 -4.46 2.93 24.73
C ALA A 153 -5.40 3.30 23.57
N LEU A 154 -4.91 3.33 22.32
CA LEU A 154 -5.72 3.56 21.14
C LEU A 154 -6.91 2.58 21.06
N SER A 155 -6.67 1.28 21.26
CA SER A 155 -7.73 0.26 21.20
C SER A 155 -8.83 0.47 22.25
N ARG A 156 -8.45 0.95 23.44
CA ARG A 156 -9.40 1.32 24.50
C ARG A 156 -10.21 2.55 24.12
N GLU A 157 -9.55 3.57 23.57
CA GLU A 157 -10.17 4.83 23.16
C GLU A 157 -11.25 4.61 22.09
N ILE A 158 -10.94 3.83 21.06
CA ILE A 158 -11.92 3.52 20.00
C ILE A 158 -12.91 2.40 20.40
N LYS A 159 -12.79 1.86 21.63
CA LYS A 159 -13.58 0.74 22.16
C LYS A 159 -13.60 -0.44 21.18
N TYR A 160 -12.42 -0.93 20.79
CA TYR A 160 -12.25 -2.02 19.83
C TYR A 160 -11.26 -3.07 20.33
N ASN A 161 -11.41 -4.31 19.84
CA ASN A 161 -10.51 -5.39 20.23
C ASN A 161 -9.07 -5.09 19.77
N GLN A 162 -8.13 -5.05 20.71
CA GLN A 162 -6.73 -4.71 20.45
C GLN A 162 -6.08 -5.65 19.42
N SER A 163 -6.31 -6.96 19.51
CA SER A 163 -5.74 -7.94 18.57
C SER A 163 -6.27 -7.71 17.15
N ALA A 164 -7.58 -7.47 17.02
CA ALA A 164 -8.19 -7.16 15.74
C ALA A 164 -7.68 -5.82 15.17
N LEU A 165 -7.55 -4.79 16.00
CA LEU A 165 -7.02 -3.49 15.60
C LEU A 165 -5.57 -3.60 15.13
N ASN A 166 -4.72 -4.31 15.88
CA ASN A 166 -3.33 -4.54 15.49
C ASN A 166 -3.22 -5.26 14.15
N LYS A 167 -4.07 -6.28 13.91
CA LYS A 167 -4.13 -6.94 12.59
C LYS A 167 -4.52 -5.98 11.48
N MET A 168 -5.41 -5.02 11.75
CA MET A 168 -5.79 -3.99 10.78
C MET A 168 -4.65 -3.00 10.50
N ILE A 169 -3.99 -2.48 11.54
CA ILE A 169 -2.86 -1.54 11.40
C ILE A 169 -1.71 -2.18 10.62
N LEU A 170 -1.45 -3.47 10.86
CA LEU A 170 -0.43 -4.25 10.15
C LEU A 170 -0.86 -4.68 8.73
N GLY A 171 -1.99 -4.22 8.21
CA GLY A 171 -2.50 -4.56 6.88
C GLY A 171 -2.97 -6.02 6.72
N ARG A 172 -3.01 -6.81 7.80
CA ARG A 172 -3.43 -8.23 7.80
C ARG A 172 -4.95 -8.40 7.84
N ARG A 173 -5.70 -7.32 8.02
CA ARG A 173 -7.17 -7.29 8.02
C ARG A 173 -7.65 -5.96 7.45
N SER A 174 -8.75 -5.98 6.69
CA SER A 174 -9.37 -4.76 6.20
C SER A 174 -9.92 -3.91 7.35
N ILE A 175 -9.77 -2.59 7.23
CA ILE A 175 -10.37 -1.63 8.16
C ILE A 175 -11.81 -1.37 7.74
N SER A 176 -12.75 -1.71 8.62
CA SER A 176 -14.17 -1.40 8.40
C SER A 176 -14.45 0.09 8.55
N LYS A 177 -15.46 0.62 7.84
CA LYS A 177 -15.86 2.03 7.91
C LYS A 177 -16.06 2.57 9.33
N PRO A 178 -16.75 1.86 10.26
CA PRO A 178 -16.90 2.36 11.64
C PRO A 178 -15.57 2.46 12.41
N VAL A 179 -14.62 1.59 12.11
CA VAL A 179 -13.28 1.64 12.72
C VAL A 179 -12.47 2.80 12.13
N LEU A 180 -12.55 2.99 10.80
CA LEU A 180 -11.90 4.10 10.10
C LEU A 180 -12.35 5.46 10.64
N GLU A 181 -13.65 5.63 10.86
CA GLU A 181 -14.22 6.85 11.43
C GLU A 181 -13.67 7.13 12.84
N LYS A 182 -13.71 6.13 13.72
CA LYS A 182 -13.15 6.27 15.08
C LYS A 182 -11.65 6.56 15.08
N LEU A 183 -10.89 5.90 14.19
CA LEU A 183 -9.46 6.16 14.03
C LEU A 183 -9.21 7.60 13.56
N SER A 184 -9.99 8.09 12.60
CA SER A 184 -9.85 9.47 12.10
C SER A 184 -10.01 10.50 13.22
N VAL A 185 -10.97 10.29 14.12
CA VAL A 185 -11.21 11.16 15.27
C VAL A 185 -10.05 11.10 16.28
N VAL A 186 -9.65 9.91 16.74
CA VAL A 186 -8.61 9.78 17.78
C VAL A 186 -7.24 10.22 17.28
N LEU A 187 -6.91 9.88 16.04
CA LEU A 187 -5.65 10.26 15.41
C LEU A 187 -5.63 11.74 14.99
N GLY A 188 -6.79 12.37 14.81
CA GLY A 188 -6.90 13.77 14.36
C GLY A 188 -6.51 13.95 12.90
N VAL A 189 -6.73 12.93 12.07
CA VAL A 189 -6.46 12.94 10.61
C VAL A 189 -7.73 12.56 9.86
N SER A 190 -7.84 12.96 8.60
CA SER A 190 -9.04 12.63 7.81
C SER A 190 -9.13 11.15 7.46
N GLN A 191 -10.35 10.64 7.21
CA GLN A 191 -10.55 9.28 6.71
C GLN A 191 -9.85 9.05 5.36
N ASP A 192 -9.85 10.07 4.49
CA ASP A 192 -9.15 10.06 3.20
C ASP A 192 -7.66 9.79 3.39
N GLU A 193 -7.05 10.39 4.41
CA GLU A 193 -5.63 10.27 4.70
C GLU A 193 -5.28 8.85 5.17
N ILE A 194 -6.07 8.29 6.08
CA ILE A 194 -5.88 6.89 6.52
C ILE A 194 -6.09 5.94 5.34
N MET A 195 -7.13 6.15 4.52
CA MET A 195 -7.37 5.36 3.32
C MET A 195 -6.21 5.45 2.33
N SER A 196 -5.62 6.64 2.18
CA SER A 196 -4.47 6.83 1.31
C SER A 196 -3.27 6.00 1.77
N TRP A 197 -3.04 5.85 3.07
CA TRP A 197 -1.95 5.01 3.60
C TRP A 197 -2.21 3.53 3.35
N ILE A 198 -3.46 3.07 3.51
CA ILE A 198 -3.87 1.69 3.18
C ILE A 198 -3.63 1.40 1.69
N ILE A 199 -4.02 2.34 0.82
CA ILE A 199 -3.84 2.22 -0.63
C ILE A 199 -2.35 2.25 -0.99
N ALA A 200 -1.58 3.11 -0.33
CA ALA A 200 -0.14 3.19 -0.52
C ALA A 200 0.56 1.89 -0.11
N ASP A 201 0.14 1.20 0.94
CA ASP A 201 0.69 -0.12 1.29
C ASP A 201 0.36 -1.18 0.24
N LYS A 202 -0.86 -1.14 -0.31
CA LYS A 202 -1.35 -2.18 -1.20
C LYS A 202 -0.78 -2.11 -2.63
N TYR A 203 -0.56 -0.91 -3.15
CA TYR A 203 -0.27 -0.71 -4.58
C TYR A 203 1.12 -0.14 -4.82
N THR A 204 1.79 -0.57 -5.88
CA THR A 204 3.12 -0.06 -6.26
C THR A 204 3.05 1.42 -6.64
N LEU A 205 4.20 2.11 -6.62
CA LEU A 205 4.27 3.50 -7.09
C LEU A 205 3.82 3.63 -8.56
N LYS A 206 4.11 2.63 -9.40
CA LYS A 206 3.70 2.60 -10.81
C LYS A 206 2.17 2.50 -10.95
N THR A 207 1.54 1.62 -10.18
CA THR A 207 0.07 1.47 -10.15
C THR A 207 -0.61 2.78 -9.71
N LEU A 208 -0.10 3.41 -8.63
CA LEU A 208 -0.65 4.68 -8.14
C LEU A 208 -0.50 5.81 -9.16
N LYS A 209 0.64 5.89 -9.87
CA LYS A 209 0.85 6.88 -10.93
C LYS A 209 -0.12 6.66 -12.08
N SER A 210 -0.28 5.41 -12.53
CA SER A 210 -1.24 5.06 -13.58
C SER A 210 -2.66 5.48 -13.21
N ALA A 211 -3.10 5.20 -11.98
CA ALA A 211 -4.40 5.63 -11.49
C ALA A 211 -4.55 7.16 -11.43
N PHE A 212 -3.49 7.89 -11.05
CA PHE A 212 -3.54 9.34 -10.94
C PHE A 212 -3.61 10.06 -12.29
N CYS A 213 -3.07 9.46 -13.35
CA CYS A 213 -3.11 10.05 -14.71
C CYS A 213 -4.53 10.37 -15.19
N PHE A 214 -5.56 9.68 -14.69
CA PHE A 214 -6.96 9.93 -15.04
C PHE A 214 -7.54 11.21 -14.43
N TYR A 215 -6.85 11.80 -13.46
CA TYR A 215 -7.26 13.01 -12.75
C TYR A 215 -6.47 14.26 -13.16
N LEU A 216 -5.46 14.10 -14.03
CA LEU A 216 -4.71 15.22 -14.56
C LEU A 216 -5.47 15.88 -15.73
N PRO A 217 -5.41 17.21 -15.87
CA PRO A 217 -5.94 17.89 -17.03
C PRO A 217 -5.30 17.33 -18.31
N LYS A 218 -6.11 16.94 -19.29
CA LYS A 218 -5.63 16.64 -20.64
C LYS A 218 -5.33 18.00 -21.31
N PHE A 219 -4.06 18.32 -21.48
CA PHE A 219 -3.59 19.46 -22.28
C PHE A 219 -3.57 19.11 -23.77
#